data_AF-W1YG00-F1
#
_entry.id   AF-W1YG00-F1
#
_cell.length_a   1.000
_cell.length_b   1.000
_cell.length_c   1.000
_cell.angle_alpha   90.00
_cell.angle_beta   90.00
_cell.angle_gamma   90.00
#
_symmetry.space_group_name_H-M   'P 1'
#
loop_
_entity.id
_entity.type
_entity.pdbx_description
1 polymer ?
#
loop_
_entity_poly.entity_id
_entity_poly.type
_entity_poly.pdbx_seq_one_letter_code
_entity_poly.pdbx_strand_id
1 'polypeptide(L)' 'FNYEAWLKAFADCGLDPAYFARRTRDFDEPLPRYHLDCTVSKAFLKREWEQAVAANLTGDCRRAPCKGCNV' A
#
# COMPACT_ATOMS: atom_id res chain seq x y z
N PHE A 1 -15.31 15.99 5.43
CA PHE A 1 -13.99 15.72 6.05
C PHE A 1 -13.82 16.67 7.22
N ASN A 2 -13.57 16.20 8.44
CA ASN A 2 -13.37 17.03 9.64
C ASN A 2 -12.01 16.68 10.24
N TYR A 3 -11.02 17.57 10.03
CA TYR A 3 -9.64 17.31 10.40
C TYR A 3 -9.41 17.33 11.92
N GLU A 4 -10.02 18.27 12.63
CA GLU A 4 -9.89 18.41 14.09
C GLU A 4 -10.41 17.19 14.84
N ALA A 5 -11.52 16.61 14.38
CA ALA A 5 -12.05 15.38 14.96
C ALA A 5 -11.06 14.20 14.83
N TRP A 6 -10.32 14.12 13.73
CA TRP A 6 -9.28 13.10 13.54
C TRP A 6 -8.08 13.33 14.46
N LEU A 7 -7.58 14.57 14.56
CA LEU A 7 -6.47 14.91 15.45
C LEU A 7 -6.80 14.57 16.92
N LYS A 8 -8.01 14.88 17.36
CA LYS A 8 -8.49 14.50 18.70
C LYS A 8 -8.50 12.98 18.89
N ALA A 9 -9.05 12.23 17.93
CA ALA A 9 -9.09 10.77 18.02
C ALA A 9 -7.68 10.14 18.07
N PHE A 10 -6.71 10.69 17.33
CA PHE A 10 -5.32 10.24 17.42
C PHE A 10 -4.73 10.52 18.81
N ALA A 11 -4.97 11.72 19.38
CA ALA A 11 -4.51 12.08 20.72
C ALA A 11 -5.13 11.19 21.81
N ASP A 12 -6.45 10.94 21.74
CA ASP A 12 -7.18 10.09 22.69
C ASP A 12 -6.65 8.64 22.69
N CYS A 13 -6.13 8.17 21.55
CA CYS A 13 -5.50 6.85 21.40
C CYS A 13 -3.98 6.84 21.65
N GLY A 14 -3.37 7.99 21.96
CA GLY A 14 -1.91 8.11 22.11
C GLY A 14 -1.12 7.83 20.84
N LEU A 15 -1.70 8.10 19.66
CA LEU A 15 -1.10 7.84 18.36
C LEU A 15 -0.56 9.11 17.72
N ASP A 16 0.67 9.06 17.17
CA ASP A 16 1.18 10.09 16.29
C ASP A 16 0.79 9.79 14.83
N PRO A 17 -0.10 10.57 14.19
CA PRO A 17 -0.45 10.34 12.79
C PRO A 17 0.74 10.52 11.84
N ALA A 18 1.72 11.35 12.21
CA ALA A 18 2.87 11.66 11.37
C ALA A 18 3.86 10.49 11.30
N TYR A 19 3.91 9.65 12.34
CA TYR A 19 4.62 8.37 12.33
C TYR A 19 4.07 7.44 11.23
N PHE A 20 2.75 7.25 11.19
CA PHE A 20 2.14 6.33 10.22
C PHE A 20 2.16 6.86 8.79
N ALA A 21 2.09 8.18 8.60
CA ALA A 21 2.05 8.81 7.28
C ALA A 21 3.41 8.86 6.58
N ARG A 22 4.52 8.93 7.35
CA ARG A 22 5.86 9.19 6.80
C ARG A 22 6.83 8.03 6.94
N ARG A 23 6.48 6.97 7.67
CA ARG A 23 7.39 5.83 7.83
C ARG A 23 7.53 5.03 6.54
N THR A 24 8.75 4.62 6.25
CA THR A 24 9.01 3.50 5.34
C THR A 24 8.50 2.22 6.00
N ARG A 25 7.80 1.39 5.23
CA ARG A 25 7.33 0.08 5.69
C ARG A 25 8.23 -0.99 5.13
N ASP A 26 8.56 -1.97 5.95
CA ASP A 26 9.15 -3.22 5.48
C ASP A 26 8.08 -4.06 4.76
N PHE A 27 8.47 -4.87 3.78
CA PHE A 27 7.58 -5.83 3.17
C PHE A 27 7.35 -7.08 4.02
N ASP A 28 8.23 -7.34 4.99
CA ASP A 28 8.14 -8.46 5.90
C ASP A 28 7.31 -8.14 7.16
N GLU A 29 6.96 -6.87 7.38
CA GLU A 29 6.05 -6.49 8.47
C GLU A 29 4.58 -6.85 8.14
N PRO A 30 3.75 -7.17 9.14
CA PRO A 30 2.31 -7.33 8.94
C PRO A 30 1.68 -6.02 8.46
N LEU A 31 1.19 -5.99 7.23
CA LEU A 31 0.49 -4.82 6.70
C LEU A 31 -0.99 -4.86 7.09
N PRO A 32 -1.63 -3.71 7.37
CA PRO A 32 -3.05 -3.68 7.70
C PRO A 32 -3.92 -4.36 6.65
N ARG A 33 -3.52 -4.39 5.37
CA ARG A 33 -4.28 -5.05 4.29
C ARG A 33 -4.12 -6.57 4.21
N TYR A 34 -3.24 -7.19 5.00
CA TYR A 34 -2.95 -8.63 4.86
C TYR A 34 -4.10 -9.55 5.27
N HIS A 35 -5.08 -9.04 6.03
CA HIS A 35 -6.31 -9.78 6.32
C HIS A 35 -7.35 -9.69 5.19
N LEU A 36 -7.10 -8.88 4.17
CA LEU A 36 -7.97 -8.75 3.01
C LEU A 36 -7.49 -9.72 1.92
N ASP A 37 -8.39 -10.59 1.47
CA ASP A 37 -8.14 -11.41 0.29
C ASP A 37 -8.74 -10.73 -0.94
N CYS A 38 -7.89 -10.22 -1.81
CA CYS A 38 -8.28 -9.67 -3.11
C CYS A 38 -7.73 -10.51 -4.28
N THR A 39 -7.32 -11.76 -4.01
CA THR A 39 -6.68 -12.69 -4.96
C THR A 39 -5.32 -12.25 -5.54
N VAL A 40 -4.90 -10.99 -5.35
CA VAL A 40 -3.60 -10.49 -5.80
C VAL A 40 -2.49 -10.95 -4.83
N SER A 41 -1.45 -11.58 -5.36
CA SER A 41 -0.35 -12.07 -4.52
C SER A 41 0.49 -10.94 -3.90
N LYS A 42 1.01 -11.16 -2.69
CA LYS A 42 1.97 -10.24 -2.04
C LYS A 42 3.21 -10.01 -2.90
N ALA A 43 3.70 -11.06 -3.56
CA ALA A 43 4.85 -10.99 -4.46
C ALA A 43 4.62 -10.05 -5.64
N PHE A 44 3.43 -10.10 -6.25
CA PHE A 44 3.03 -9.15 -7.30
C PHE A 44 3.06 -7.71 -6.77
N LEU A 45 2.38 -7.43 -5.65
CA LEU A 45 2.32 -6.08 -5.07
C LEU A 45 3.70 -5.52 -4.72
N LYS A 46 4.61 -6.36 -4.22
CA LYS A 46 6.00 -5.97 -3.96
C LYS A 46 6.72 -5.59 -5.24
N ARG A 47 6.67 -6.45 -6.27
CA ARG A 47 7.30 -6.18 -7.58
C ARG A 47 6.78 -4.89 -8.21
N GLU A 48 5.46 -4.66 -8.21
CA GLU A 48 4.89 -3.44 -8.79
C GLU A 48 5.26 -2.18 -7.99
N TRP A 49 5.39 -2.27 -6.67
CA TRP A 49 5.90 -1.17 -5.86
C TRP A 49 7.36 -0.83 -6.21
N GLU A 50 8.21 -1.84 -6.39
CA GLU A 50 9.61 -1.66 -6.80
C GLU A 50 9.70 -0.98 -8.19
N GLN A 51 8.85 -1.38 -9.14
CA GLN A 51 8.74 -0.71 -10.44
C GLN A 51 8.30 0.75 -10.30
N ALA A 52 7.28 1.01 -9.48
CA ALA A 52 6.76 2.37 -9.27
C ALA A 52 7.80 3.30 -8.64
N VAL A 53 8.54 2.82 -7.64
CA VAL A 53 9.63 3.58 -7.00
C VAL A 53 10.77 3.86 -7.99
N ALA A 54 11.04 2.92 -8.91
CA ALA A 54 11.98 3.10 -10.02
C ALA A 54 11.42 3.93 -11.19
N ALA A 55 10.20 4.48 -11.07
CA ALA A 55 9.49 5.20 -12.13
C ALA A 55 9.29 4.38 -13.43
N ASN A 56 9.30 3.06 -13.32
CA ASN A 56 9.04 2.16 -14.43
C ASN A 56 7.53 1.91 -14.58
N LEU A 57 7.07 1.94 -15.83
CA LEU A 57 5.66 1.73 -16.14
C LEU A 57 5.33 0.25 -16.27
N THR A 58 4.25 -0.16 -15.63
CA THR A 58 3.59 -1.44 -15.93
C THR A 58 2.72 -1.27 -17.16
N GLY A 59 3.16 -1.85 -18.28
CA GLY A 59 2.46 -1.75 -19.57
C GLY A 59 1.09 -2.45 -19.57
N ASP A 60 0.20 -1.97 -20.44
CA ASP A 60 -1.15 -2.51 -20.66
C ASP A 60 -1.12 -3.96 -21.16
N CYS A 61 -1.56 -4.90 -20.32
CA CYS A 61 -1.58 -6.34 -20.62
C CYS A 61 -2.60 -6.76 -21.69
N ARG A 62 -3.44 -5.86 -22.20
CA ARG A 62 -4.27 -6.12 -23.39
C ARG A 62 -3.46 -6.08 -24.68
N ARG A 63 -2.29 -5.43 -24.63
CA ARG A 63 -1.38 -5.23 -25.78
C ARG A 63 0.03 -5.77 -25.53
N ALA A 64 0.28 -6.29 -24.32
CA ALA A 64 1.56 -6.84 -23.88
C ALA A 64 1.30 -8.10 -23.03
N PRO A 65 2.32 -8.92 -22.71
CA PRO A 65 2.13 -10.09 -21.87
C PRO A 65 1.50 -9.77 -20.52
N CYS A 66 0.61 -10.66 -20.05
CA CYS A 66 -0.05 -10.56 -18.76
C CYS A 66 0.96 -10.41 -17.61
N LYS A 67 0.62 -9.56 -16.64
CA LYS A 67 1.47 -9.25 -15.49
C LYS A 67 1.14 -10.05 -14.23
N GLY A 68 0.04 -10.81 -14.25
CA GLY A 68 -0.40 -11.64 -13.13
C GLY A 68 -1.05 -10.84 -12.00
N CYS A 69 -1.76 -9.75 -12.32
CA CYS A 69 -2.52 -8.95 -11.35
C CYS A 69 -3.87 -9.54 -10.95
N ASN A 70 -4.29 -10.66 -11.56
CA ASN A 70 -5.60 -11.30 -11.35
C ASN A 70 -6.81 -10.39 -11.61
N VAL A 71 -6.70 -9.52 -12.63
CA VAL A 71 -7.76 -8.64 -13.18
C VAL A 71 -7.91 -8.89 -14.67
#